data_AF-A0A5C7VCY4-F1
#
_entry.id   AF-A0A5C7VCY4-F1
#
_cell.length_a   1.000
_cell.length_b   1.000
_cell.length_c   1.000
_cell.angle_alpha   90.00
_cell.angle_beta   90.00
_cell.angle_gamma   90.00
#
_symmetry.space_group_name_H-M   'P 1'
#
loop_
_entity.id
_entity.type
_entity.pdbx_description
1 polymer ?
#
loop_
_entity_poly.entity_id
_entity_poly.type
_entity_poly.pdbx_seq_one_letter_code
_entity_poly.pdbx_strand_id
1 'polypeptide(L)'
;MSSKLHPDSKLKINDITRNESNNPSMMEIIEQRKISRREFLKSSVTATAGITTMTLLGTAAMESMASFAEDISKHGLLLGFNPVSPNLQPMIDGITVPEGYTARVLISWGDSINDKPNWDTVSAMDEETQLHCYGAHTDGMHFFPWPGQAGNQRGLLVTNSEYCDPPLVNNITPASDYAKVPITLAMVRTQQAAHGVNIIMIEKKRKKWSLSRNWYFNQRITGNTPCVISGPAAGHELMKTAADATGKNVLGTLNNCSHGYTPWGTYLTCEENWNGYFSNESGDVIGELDLDRKLNILKGQSRYGVVKGGFGYRWHEVDERFRADLHPHEPHRFGWVVEIDPRNPWDKPIKRTALGRMKHEGAQVVVDRQKRVAFYMGDDERNEYIYKFVCAKKWNGNPQVTDPDMLDKGTLYVAKFNADGSGDWMPLIWGQNGLTPENGFGSQAEVL
;
A
#
# COMPACT_ATOMS: atom_id res chain seq x y z
N MET A 1 4.68 -2.55 12.98
CA MET A 1 3.25 -2.85 13.09
C MET A 1 2.74 -2.67 14.52
N SER A 2 1.44 -2.35 14.69
CA SER A 2 0.86 -1.79 15.93
C SER A 2 0.32 -2.83 16.93
N SER A 3 -0.05 -4.04 16.49
CA SER A 3 -0.58 -5.10 17.36
C SER A 3 0.53 -5.92 18.02
N LYS A 4 0.46 -6.11 19.35
CA LYS A 4 1.32 -7.08 20.08
C LYS A 4 1.04 -8.54 19.71
N LEU A 5 -0.11 -8.79 19.07
CA LEU A 5 -0.54 -10.10 18.60
C LEU A 5 -0.11 -10.36 17.15
N HIS A 6 0.42 -9.32 16.48
CA HIS A 6 0.90 -9.45 15.11
C HIS A 6 2.06 -10.48 15.06
N PRO A 7 2.02 -11.44 14.13
CA PRO A 7 3.02 -12.51 14.04
C PRO A 7 4.47 -12.03 13.91
N ASP A 8 4.70 -10.88 13.28
CA ASP A 8 6.04 -10.34 13.03
C ASP A 8 6.63 -9.53 14.19
N SER A 9 5.86 -9.25 15.24
CA SER A 9 6.22 -8.33 16.32
C SER A 9 7.52 -8.70 17.05
N LYS A 10 7.99 -9.94 16.86
CA LYS A 10 9.23 -10.49 17.42
C LYS A 10 10.39 -10.55 16.42
N LEU A 11 10.13 -10.41 15.12
CA LEU A 11 11.10 -10.68 14.07
C LEU A 11 12.02 -9.47 13.78
N LYS A 12 11.73 -8.28 14.34
CA LYS A 12 12.49 -7.02 14.13
C LYS A 12 12.85 -6.75 12.65
N ILE A 13 12.02 -7.21 11.72
CA ILE A 13 12.34 -7.20 10.29
C ILE A 13 12.43 -5.75 9.77
N ASN A 14 11.65 -4.83 10.35
CA ASN A 14 11.61 -3.41 9.98
C ASN A 14 12.83 -2.59 10.48
N ASP A 15 13.69 -3.19 11.29
CA ASP A 15 14.94 -2.55 11.75
C ASP A 15 16.12 -2.79 10.80
N ILE A 16 15.94 -3.63 9.78
CA ILE A 16 16.97 -4.01 8.82
C ILE A 16 16.82 -3.15 7.56
N THR A 17 17.93 -2.66 7.00
CA THR A 17 17.94 -2.06 5.66
C THR A 17 18.26 -3.14 4.64
N ARG A 18 17.34 -3.39 3.69
CA ARG A 18 17.56 -4.34 2.58
C ARG A 18 17.99 -3.68 1.27
N ASN A 19 17.87 -2.37 1.19
CA ASN A 19 18.42 -1.61 0.09
C ASN A 19 19.95 -1.55 0.18
N GLU A 20 20.63 -2.34 -0.65
CA GLU A 20 22.09 -2.40 -0.73
C GLU A 20 22.70 -1.29 -1.62
N SER A 21 21.90 -0.33 -2.10
CA SER A 21 22.41 0.76 -2.93
C SER A 21 23.37 1.66 -2.15
N ASN A 22 24.44 2.12 -2.82
CA ASN A 22 25.37 3.11 -2.28
C ASN A 22 24.85 4.55 -2.43
N ASN A 23 23.55 4.73 -2.65
CA ASN A 23 22.95 6.05 -2.75
C ASN A 23 22.91 6.72 -1.36
N PRO A 24 23.13 8.04 -1.26
CA PRO A 24 22.93 8.74 -0.01
C PRO A 24 21.49 8.57 0.50
N SER A 25 21.36 8.25 1.78
CA SER A 25 20.08 8.25 2.47
C SER A 25 19.49 9.66 2.56
N MET A 26 18.18 9.77 2.75
CA MET A 26 17.51 11.07 2.96
C MET A 26 18.11 11.83 4.15
N MET A 27 18.49 11.13 5.22
CA MET A 27 19.14 11.74 6.39
C MET A 27 20.49 12.36 6.02
N GLU A 28 21.33 11.67 5.26
CA GLU A 28 22.60 12.20 4.78
C GLU A 28 22.41 13.41 3.85
N ILE A 29 21.42 13.37 2.95
CA ILE A 29 21.09 14.50 2.07
C ILE A 29 20.67 15.72 2.90
N ILE A 30 19.84 15.52 3.93
CA ILE A 30 19.41 16.58 4.85
C ILE A 30 20.61 17.15 5.63
N GLU A 31 21.53 16.29 6.08
CA GLU A 31 22.74 16.71 6.78
C GLU A 31 23.69 17.51 5.88
N GLN A 32 23.92 17.07 4.65
CA GLN A 32 24.68 17.81 3.64
C GLN A 32 24.07 19.20 3.38
N ARG A 33 22.74 19.30 3.34
CA ARG A 33 22.04 20.58 3.23
C ARG A 33 22.26 21.48 4.45
N LYS A 34 22.26 20.91 5.66
CA LYS A 34 22.54 21.68 6.89
C LYS A 34 23.98 22.19 6.91
N ILE A 35 24.95 21.37 6.47
CA ILE A 35 26.37 21.74 6.39
C ILE A 35 26.57 22.86 5.37
N SER A 36 26.06 22.71 4.14
CA SER A 36 26.17 23.75 3.10
C SER A 36 25.56 25.09 3.54
N ARG A 37 24.41 25.07 4.22
CA ARG A 37 23.84 26.29 4.85
C ARG A 37 24.76 26.88 5.91
N ARG A 38 25.38 26.05 6.76
CA ARG A 38 26.29 26.51 7.81
C ARG A 38 27.59 27.08 7.24
N GLU A 39 28.14 26.51 6.18
CA GLU A 39 29.34 27.01 5.50
C GLU A 39 29.07 28.30 4.73
N PHE A 40 27.91 28.42 4.09
CA PHE A 40 27.45 29.68 3.49
C PHE A 40 27.29 30.79 4.54
N LEU A 41 26.71 30.48 5.71
CA LEU A 41 26.62 31.42 6.83
C LEU A 41 27.99 31.77 7.44
N LYS A 42 28.94 30.83 7.49
CA LYS A 42 30.30 31.11 7.99
C LYS A 42 31.12 31.95 7.02
N SER A 43 31.05 31.68 5.72
CA SER A 43 31.76 32.44 4.68
C SER A 43 31.22 33.85 4.49
N SER A 44 29.92 34.08 4.71
CA SER A 44 29.33 35.43 4.73
C SER A 44 29.73 36.26 5.96
N VAL A 45 30.06 35.63 7.09
CA VAL A 45 30.61 36.32 8.28
C VAL A 45 32.07 36.75 8.07
N THR A 46 32.85 36.07 7.23
CA THR A 46 34.24 36.46 6.92
C THR A 46 34.35 37.52 5.81
N ALA A 47 33.27 37.85 5.10
CA ALA A 47 33.32 38.71 3.90
C ALA A 47 32.90 40.17 4.10
N THR A 48 32.29 40.60 5.21
CA THR A 48 32.03 42.04 5.41
C THR A 48 31.83 42.42 6.88
N ALA A 49 32.83 43.10 7.45
CA ALA A 49 32.59 44.07 8.51
C ALA A 49 31.81 45.25 7.89
N GLY A 50 30.48 45.23 7.97
CA GLY A 50 29.66 46.35 7.54
C GLY A 50 28.25 45.96 7.11
N ILE A 51 27.30 46.09 8.03
CA ILE A 51 25.86 46.34 7.79
C ILE A 51 25.14 45.33 6.88
N THR A 52 24.52 44.29 7.46
CA THR A 52 23.12 43.84 7.21
C THR A 52 22.88 42.43 7.76
N THR A 53 22.67 42.32 9.08
CA THR A 53 22.30 41.06 9.76
C THR A 53 20.79 40.74 9.65
N MET A 54 20.10 41.23 8.61
CA MET A 54 18.64 41.06 8.41
C MET A 54 18.25 40.40 7.07
N THR A 55 19.21 39.93 6.26
CA THR A 55 18.95 39.51 4.87
C THR A 55 19.22 38.03 4.55
N LEU A 56 19.26 37.14 5.54
CA LEU A 56 19.71 35.75 5.34
C LEU A 56 18.79 34.66 5.92
N LEU A 57 17.52 34.98 6.16
CA LEU A 57 16.46 33.96 6.05
C LEU A 57 16.16 33.84 4.57
N GLY A 58 16.57 32.73 3.94
CA GLY A 58 16.43 32.52 2.49
C GLY A 58 15.04 32.92 1.99
N THR A 59 15.01 33.67 0.89
CA THR A 59 13.80 34.24 0.29
C THR A 59 12.68 33.22 0.11
N ALA A 60 12.99 31.94 -0.15
CA ALA A 60 11.97 30.89 -0.24
C ALA A 60 11.30 30.51 1.11
N ALA A 61 12.02 30.62 2.23
CA ALA A 61 11.44 30.39 3.57
C ALA A 61 10.67 31.61 4.07
N MET A 62 11.13 32.82 3.73
CA MET A 62 10.38 34.06 4.01
C MET A 62 9.18 34.24 3.08
N GLU A 63 9.25 33.87 1.80
CA GLU A 63 8.11 33.84 0.87
C GLU A 63 7.09 32.77 1.25
N SER A 64 7.54 31.61 1.73
CA SER A 64 6.67 30.59 2.31
C SER A 64 5.99 31.12 3.58
N MET A 65 6.73 31.68 4.54
CA MET A 65 6.13 32.23 5.75
C MET A 65 5.27 33.48 5.52
N ALA A 66 5.63 34.32 4.54
CA ALA A 66 4.84 35.50 4.15
C ALA A 66 3.60 35.10 3.35
N SER A 67 3.67 34.06 2.50
CA SER A 67 2.49 33.51 1.83
C SER A 67 1.57 32.83 2.85
N PHE A 68 2.09 32.06 3.81
CA PHE A 68 1.32 31.51 4.94
C PHE A 68 0.66 32.62 5.78
N ALA A 69 1.37 33.72 6.06
CA ALA A 69 0.82 34.85 6.80
C ALA A 69 -0.25 35.64 6.01
N GLU A 70 -0.05 35.84 4.69
CA GLU A 70 -1.06 36.41 3.81
C GLU A 70 -2.28 35.48 3.66
N ASP A 71 -2.09 34.16 3.63
CA ASP A 71 -3.16 33.18 3.50
C ASP A 71 -4.02 33.11 4.76
N ILE A 72 -3.40 33.16 5.94
CA ILE A 72 -4.09 33.29 7.24
C ILE A 72 -4.91 34.60 7.29
N SER A 73 -4.38 35.68 6.72
CA SER A 73 -5.07 36.98 6.69
C SER A 73 -6.26 37.03 5.71
N LYS A 74 -6.22 36.23 4.63
CA LYS A 74 -7.25 36.20 3.57
C LYS A 74 -8.31 35.10 3.75
N HIS A 75 -8.00 34.00 4.44
CA HIS A 75 -8.89 32.83 4.55
C HIS A 75 -9.43 32.56 5.97
N GLY A 76 -9.07 33.37 6.97
CA GLY A 76 -9.43 33.11 8.36
C GLY A 76 -8.72 31.88 8.94
N LEU A 77 -8.97 31.57 10.22
CA LEU A 77 -8.48 30.34 10.82
C LEU A 77 -9.15 29.13 10.13
N LEU A 78 -8.39 28.40 9.31
CA LEU A 78 -8.83 27.12 8.72
C LEU A 78 -9.18 26.06 9.79
N LEU A 79 -8.67 26.23 11.01
CA LEU A 79 -8.88 25.32 12.14
C LEU A 79 -9.94 25.87 13.09
N GLY A 80 -11.15 25.31 13.03
CA GLY A 80 -12.31 25.71 13.84
C GLY A 80 -12.50 24.94 15.16
N PHE A 81 -11.47 24.26 15.67
CA PHE A 81 -11.55 23.46 16.90
C PHE A 81 -10.29 23.63 17.75
N ASN A 82 -10.43 23.48 19.07
CA ASN A 82 -9.28 23.46 19.98
C ASN A 82 -8.56 22.11 19.91
N PRO A 83 -7.21 22.10 19.92
CA PRO A 83 -6.45 20.86 19.94
C PRO A 83 -6.77 20.03 21.18
N VAL A 84 -6.72 18.70 21.04
CA VAL A 84 -6.86 17.76 22.15
C VAL A 84 -5.49 17.41 22.73
N SER A 85 -5.41 17.19 24.05
CA SER A 85 -4.19 16.76 24.71
C SER A 85 -3.76 15.35 24.25
N PRO A 86 -2.45 15.06 24.20
CA PRO A 86 -1.97 13.71 23.89
C PRO A 86 -2.42 12.71 24.95
N ASN A 87 -2.79 11.49 24.53
CA ASN A 87 -3.12 10.36 25.40
C ASN A 87 -1.82 9.69 25.88
N LEU A 88 -1.28 10.16 27.00
CA LEU A 88 -0.01 9.69 27.56
C LEU A 88 -0.23 8.47 28.48
N GLN A 89 0.85 7.74 28.78
CA GLN A 89 0.79 6.59 29.69
C GLN A 89 0.52 7.03 31.15
N PRO A 90 -0.37 6.33 31.91
CA PRO A 90 -1.22 5.22 31.47
C PRO A 90 -2.34 5.70 30.54
N MET A 91 -2.41 5.09 29.35
CA MET A 91 -3.35 5.51 28.31
C MET A 91 -4.80 5.19 28.68
N ILE A 92 -5.73 6.04 28.24
CA ILE A 92 -7.16 5.71 28.23
C ILE A 92 -7.45 4.93 26.95
N ASP A 93 -8.04 3.73 27.07
CA ASP A 93 -8.53 2.96 25.92
C ASP A 93 -9.87 3.53 25.43
N GLY A 94 -9.78 4.55 24.58
CA GLY A 94 -10.93 5.28 24.05
C GLY A 94 -10.54 6.36 23.05
N ILE A 95 -11.54 6.95 22.40
CA ILE A 95 -11.36 8.01 21.40
C ILE A 95 -11.69 9.38 22.03
N THR A 96 -10.68 10.23 22.19
CA THR A 96 -10.84 11.64 22.60
C THR A 96 -10.99 12.53 21.38
N VAL A 97 -12.04 13.36 21.35
CA VAL A 97 -12.32 14.31 20.27
C VAL A 97 -12.44 15.73 20.81
N PRO A 98 -12.26 16.78 19.98
CA PRO A 98 -12.48 18.17 20.41
C PRO A 98 -13.91 18.42 20.91
N GLU A 99 -14.09 19.47 21.70
CA GLU A 99 -15.41 19.89 22.17
C GLU A 99 -16.39 20.12 20.99
N GLY A 100 -17.63 19.62 21.14
CA GLY A 100 -18.65 19.67 20.08
C GLY A 100 -18.60 18.53 19.06
N TYR A 101 -17.59 17.65 19.11
CA TYR A 101 -17.48 16.47 18.24
C TYR A 101 -17.94 15.18 18.93
N THR A 102 -18.29 14.17 18.14
CA THR A 102 -18.59 12.81 18.64
C THR A 102 -17.96 11.77 17.73
N ALA A 103 -17.35 10.74 18.30
CA ALA A 103 -16.92 9.54 17.59
C ALA A 103 -17.95 8.41 17.75
N ARG A 104 -18.18 7.62 16.69
CA ARG A 104 -19.08 6.46 16.69
C ARG A 104 -18.50 5.38 15.78
N VAL A 105 -18.62 4.12 16.19
CA VAL A 105 -18.30 2.98 15.33
C VAL A 105 -19.30 2.92 14.18
N LEU A 106 -18.79 2.83 12.95
CA LEU A 106 -19.60 2.62 11.74
C LEU A 106 -19.79 1.13 11.46
N ILE A 107 -18.69 0.38 11.50
CA ILE A 107 -18.59 -1.07 11.28
C ILE A 107 -17.27 -1.56 11.89
N SER A 108 -17.23 -2.81 12.33
CA SER A 108 -16.06 -3.46 12.93
C SER A 108 -15.73 -4.78 12.22
N TRP A 109 -14.49 -5.27 12.37
CA TRP A 109 -14.12 -6.63 11.95
C TRP A 109 -15.09 -7.65 12.56
N GLY A 110 -15.61 -8.57 11.73
CA GLY A 110 -16.58 -9.57 12.16
C GLY A 110 -18.04 -9.13 12.07
N ASP A 111 -18.33 -7.84 11.87
CA ASP A 111 -19.68 -7.43 11.47
C ASP A 111 -19.97 -7.96 10.07
N SER A 112 -21.10 -8.63 9.90
CA SER A 112 -21.56 -9.04 8.57
C SER A 112 -21.72 -7.80 7.67
N ILE A 113 -21.46 -7.92 6.37
CA ILE A 113 -21.73 -6.85 5.40
C ILE A 113 -23.09 -7.01 4.73
N ASN A 114 -23.84 -8.07 5.06
CA ASN A 114 -25.18 -8.35 4.55
C ASN A 114 -26.10 -8.85 5.69
N ASP A 115 -27.18 -9.55 5.34
CA ASP A 115 -28.18 -10.06 6.29
C ASP A 115 -27.78 -11.39 6.96
N LYS A 116 -26.61 -11.96 6.62
CA LYS A 116 -26.04 -13.11 7.33
C LYS A 116 -25.58 -12.72 8.75
N PRO A 117 -25.44 -13.69 9.67
CA PRO A 117 -24.96 -13.43 11.02
C PRO A 117 -23.56 -12.81 11.07
N ASN A 118 -23.33 -11.95 12.07
CA ASN A 118 -21.99 -11.51 12.46
C ASN A 118 -21.17 -12.70 12.98
N TRP A 119 -19.86 -12.53 13.07
CA TRP A 119 -18.98 -13.48 13.75
C TRP A 119 -19.26 -13.52 15.26
N ASP A 120 -19.39 -14.74 15.81
CA ASP A 120 -19.39 -14.97 17.25
C ASP A 120 -17.95 -15.12 17.75
N THR A 121 -17.45 -14.07 18.42
CA THR A 121 -16.07 -13.98 18.94
C THR A 121 -15.76 -15.00 20.03
N VAL A 122 -16.74 -15.75 20.56
CA VAL A 122 -16.49 -16.88 21.47
C VAL A 122 -15.89 -18.08 20.72
N SER A 123 -16.10 -18.15 19.40
CA SER A 123 -15.69 -19.25 18.53
C SER A 123 -14.60 -18.80 17.54
N ALA A 124 -13.79 -19.76 17.07
CA ALA A 124 -12.89 -19.51 15.94
C ALA A 124 -13.71 -19.12 14.71
N MET A 125 -13.22 -18.16 13.94
CA MET A 125 -13.83 -17.77 12.70
C MET A 125 -13.56 -18.82 11.62
N ASP A 126 -14.57 -19.17 10.84
CA ASP A 126 -14.41 -19.97 9.62
C ASP A 126 -14.38 -19.09 8.35
N GLU A 127 -13.90 -19.67 7.26
CA GLU A 127 -13.78 -18.97 5.98
C GLU A 127 -15.13 -18.48 5.46
N GLU A 128 -16.19 -19.29 5.58
CA GLU A 128 -17.53 -18.92 5.12
C GLU A 128 -18.03 -17.65 5.82
N THR A 129 -17.85 -17.57 7.13
CA THR A 129 -18.19 -16.41 7.96
C THR A 129 -17.33 -15.21 7.57
N GLN A 130 -16.02 -15.40 7.45
CA GLN A 130 -15.12 -14.30 7.12
C GLN A 130 -15.41 -13.71 5.73
N LEU A 131 -15.86 -14.51 4.76
CA LEU A 131 -16.21 -14.07 3.40
C LEU A 131 -17.42 -13.13 3.33
N HIS A 132 -18.32 -13.15 4.33
CA HIS A 132 -19.43 -12.20 4.42
C HIS A 132 -19.33 -11.21 5.58
N CYS A 133 -18.26 -11.26 6.36
CA CYS A 133 -17.96 -10.27 7.39
C CYS A 133 -16.95 -9.24 6.89
N TYR A 134 -16.99 -8.05 7.47
CA TYR A 134 -15.97 -7.02 7.28
C TYR A 134 -14.60 -7.58 7.65
N GLY A 135 -13.58 -7.30 6.87
CA GLY A 135 -12.23 -7.83 7.06
C GLY A 135 -11.50 -7.23 8.26
N ALA A 136 -10.39 -7.87 8.64
CA ALA A 136 -9.58 -7.47 9.79
C ALA A 136 -8.71 -6.25 9.46
N HIS A 137 -8.19 -5.58 10.51
CA HIS A 137 -7.26 -4.44 10.44
C HIS A 137 -7.53 -3.50 9.26
N THR A 138 -8.64 -2.77 9.36
CA THR A 138 -9.06 -1.81 8.33
C THR A 138 -8.01 -0.73 8.17
N ASP A 139 -7.61 -0.49 6.92
CA ASP A 139 -6.60 0.51 6.58
C ASP A 139 -7.17 1.49 5.52
N GLY A 140 -6.46 1.73 4.42
CA GLY A 140 -6.79 2.72 3.41
C GLY A 140 -8.24 2.66 2.96
N MET A 141 -8.85 3.82 2.75
CA MET A 141 -10.28 3.89 2.44
C MET A 141 -10.64 5.08 1.56
N HIS A 142 -11.62 4.88 0.68
CA HIS A 142 -12.21 5.92 -0.13
C HIS A 142 -13.73 5.85 -0.14
N PHE A 143 -14.39 7.01 -0.03
CA PHE A 143 -15.84 7.12 -0.19
C PHE A 143 -16.17 7.60 -1.61
N PHE A 144 -16.85 6.75 -2.37
CA PHE A 144 -17.38 7.06 -3.69
C PHE A 144 -18.85 7.52 -3.55
N PRO A 145 -19.11 8.84 -3.56
CA PRO A 145 -20.48 9.36 -3.42
C PRO A 145 -21.35 8.98 -4.62
N TRP A 146 -22.64 8.77 -4.39
CA TRP A 146 -23.60 8.68 -5.48
C TRP A 146 -23.66 10.01 -6.28
N PRO A 147 -23.94 10.00 -7.59
CA PRO A 147 -24.02 11.23 -8.38
C PRO A 147 -25.03 12.25 -7.83
N GLY A 148 -24.68 13.53 -7.95
CA GLY A 148 -25.54 14.66 -7.57
C GLY A 148 -25.79 14.76 -6.06
N GLN A 149 -26.95 15.29 -5.68
CA GLN A 149 -27.30 15.53 -4.27
C GLN A 149 -27.38 14.25 -3.42
N ALA A 150 -27.62 13.10 -4.07
CA ALA A 150 -27.64 11.80 -3.39
C ALA A 150 -26.29 11.47 -2.73
N GLY A 151 -25.17 11.96 -3.28
CA GLY A 151 -23.83 11.77 -2.72
C GLY A 151 -23.65 12.33 -1.31
N ASN A 152 -24.48 13.31 -0.91
CA ASN A 152 -24.49 13.85 0.45
C ASN A 152 -25.12 12.90 1.48
N GLN A 153 -25.79 11.83 1.02
CA GLN A 153 -26.57 10.92 1.85
C GLN A 153 -26.22 9.46 1.63
N ARG A 154 -25.57 9.09 0.53
CA ARG A 154 -25.19 7.69 0.27
C ARG A 154 -24.05 7.57 -0.72
N GLY A 155 -23.35 6.44 -0.63
CA GLY A 155 -22.25 6.09 -1.52
C GLY A 155 -21.60 4.79 -1.11
N LEU A 156 -20.63 4.37 -1.90
CA LEU A 156 -19.83 3.18 -1.59
C LEU A 156 -18.65 3.61 -0.73
N LEU A 157 -18.48 3.00 0.43
CA LEU A 157 -17.24 3.04 1.17
C LEU A 157 -16.43 1.80 0.79
N VAL A 158 -15.24 2.05 0.25
CA VAL A 158 -14.29 1.00 -0.12
C VAL A 158 -13.11 1.12 0.83
N THR A 159 -12.77 0.03 1.51
CA THR A 159 -11.70 0.02 2.51
C THR A 159 -10.83 -1.20 2.35
N ASN A 160 -9.55 -1.09 2.63
CA ASN A 160 -8.67 -2.23 2.73
C ASN A 160 -8.82 -2.97 4.06
N SER A 161 -8.40 -4.22 4.05
CA SER A 161 -8.13 -5.05 5.22
C SER A 161 -6.72 -5.58 5.09
N GLU A 162 -5.79 -4.94 5.79
CA GLU A 162 -4.35 -5.09 5.58
C GLU A 162 -3.87 -6.45 6.06
N TYR A 163 -4.18 -6.81 7.30
CA TYR A 163 -3.77 -8.06 7.90
C TYR A 163 -4.80 -8.61 8.89
N CYS A 164 -4.48 -9.76 9.50
CA CYS A 164 -5.22 -10.30 10.62
C CYS A 164 -4.27 -10.72 11.74
N ASP A 165 -4.73 -10.73 12.99
CA ASP A 165 -4.00 -11.40 14.08
C ASP A 165 -4.42 -12.89 14.10
N PRO A 166 -3.56 -13.83 13.63
CA PRO A 166 -3.96 -15.24 13.54
C PRO A 166 -4.43 -15.87 14.86
N PRO A 167 -3.85 -15.55 16.04
CA PRO A 167 -4.39 -16.08 17.28
C PRO A 167 -5.85 -15.66 17.55
N LEU A 168 -6.25 -14.44 17.17
CA LEU A 168 -7.63 -13.96 17.35
C LEU A 168 -8.58 -14.63 16.37
N VAL A 169 -8.23 -14.65 15.09
CA VAL A 169 -9.04 -15.29 14.03
C VAL A 169 -9.34 -16.75 14.37
N ASN A 170 -8.33 -17.46 14.87
CA ASN A 170 -8.41 -18.89 15.16
C ASN A 170 -8.81 -19.19 16.63
N ASN A 171 -9.15 -18.17 17.43
CA ASN A 171 -9.52 -18.30 18.84
C ASN A 171 -8.52 -19.11 19.69
N ILE A 172 -7.22 -18.84 19.52
CA ILE A 172 -6.14 -19.49 20.26
C ILE A 172 -5.73 -18.63 21.45
N THR A 173 -6.00 -19.13 22.65
CA THR A 173 -5.71 -18.46 23.92
C THR A 173 -4.90 -19.38 24.84
N PRO A 174 -3.75 -18.94 25.38
CA PRO A 174 -3.10 -17.63 25.14
C PRO A 174 -2.54 -17.51 23.72
N ALA A 175 -2.48 -16.28 23.19
CA ALA A 175 -2.03 -16.03 21.82
C ALA A 175 -0.62 -16.58 21.51
N SER A 176 0.23 -16.73 22.52
CA SER A 176 1.56 -17.36 22.41
C SER A 176 1.53 -18.81 21.93
N ASP A 177 0.42 -19.51 22.07
CA ASP A 177 0.30 -20.91 21.66
C ASP A 177 0.07 -21.07 20.15
N TYR A 178 -0.25 -19.99 19.43
CA TYR A 178 -0.31 -20.01 17.96
C TYR A 178 0.98 -20.53 17.32
N ALA A 179 2.14 -20.28 17.94
CA ALA A 179 3.43 -20.76 17.44
C ALA A 179 3.66 -22.28 17.64
N LYS A 180 2.83 -22.96 18.44
CA LYS A 180 3.02 -24.36 18.85
C LYS A 180 1.93 -25.29 18.34
N VAL A 181 0.72 -24.78 18.15
CA VAL A 181 -0.40 -25.61 17.68
C VAL A 181 -0.19 -26.03 16.22
N PRO A 182 -0.69 -27.21 15.81
CA PRO A 182 -0.77 -27.58 14.41
C PRO A 182 -1.63 -26.58 13.65
N ILE A 183 -1.13 -26.08 12.52
CA ILE A 183 -1.90 -25.23 11.61
C ILE A 183 -2.66 -26.13 10.63
N THR A 184 -3.91 -25.77 10.35
CA THR A 184 -4.74 -26.45 9.36
C THR A 184 -5.01 -25.54 8.18
N LEU A 185 -5.32 -26.12 7.02
CA LEU A 185 -5.70 -25.34 5.84
C LEU A 185 -6.93 -24.46 6.11
N ALA A 186 -7.90 -24.94 6.89
CA ALA A 186 -9.09 -24.16 7.26
C ALA A 186 -8.72 -22.87 8.03
N MET A 187 -7.81 -22.96 9.01
CA MET A 187 -7.30 -21.79 9.74
C MET A 187 -6.61 -20.79 8.81
N VAL A 188 -5.84 -21.28 7.84
CA VAL A 188 -5.14 -20.42 6.86
C VAL A 188 -6.11 -19.80 5.86
N ARG A 189 -7.13 -20.54 5.42
CA ARG A 189 -8.17 -20.03 4.52
C ARG A 189 -8.99 -18.92 5.18
N THR A 190 -9.35 -19.05 6.46
CA THR A 190 -9.96 -17.95 7.21
C THR A 190 -9.04 -16.73 7.27
N GLN A 191 -7.74 -16.91 7.57
CA GLN A 191 -6.78 -15.80 7.57
C GLN A 191 -6.70 -15.12 6.20
N GLN A 192 -6.58 -15.88 5.11
CA GLN A 192 -6.57 -15.34 3.74
C GLN A 192 -7.87 -14.58 3.41
N ALA A 193 -9.02 -15.07 3.88
CA ALA A 193 -10.31 -14.40 3.74
C ALA A 193 -10.41 -13.11 4.57
N ALA A 194 -9.61 -12.94 5.63
CA ALA A 194 -9.60 -11.74 6.46
C ALA A 194 -8.92 -10.53 5.79
N HIS A 195 -8.09 -10.76 4.77
CA HIS A 195 -7.37 -9.74 4.01
C HIS A 195 -8.22 -9.18 2.87
N GLY A 196 -7.68 -8.17 2.17
CA GLY A 196 -8.19 -7.72 0.88
C GLY A 196 -8.92 -6.39 0.97
N VAL A 197 -10.13 -6.31 0.42
CA VAL A 197 -10.93 -5.08 0.31
C VAL A 197 -12.38 -5.36 0.68
N ASN A 198 -12.98 -4.43 1.43
CA ASN A 198 -14.40 -4.35 1.71
C ASN A 198 -15.03 -3.30 0.79
N ILE A 199 -16.11 -3.64 0.10
CA ILE A 199 -16.92 -2.69 -0.67
C ILE A 199 -18.32 -2.72 -0.06
N ILE A 200 -18.73 -1.61 0.55
CA ILE A 200 -20.02 -1.52 1.24
C ILE A 200 -20.80 -0.26 0.88
N MET A 201 -22.12 -0.37 0.76
CA MET A 201 -23.02 0.78 0.67
C MET A 201 -23.25 1.36 2.06
N ILE A 202 -22.98 2.65 2.24
CA ILE A 202 -23.33 3.39 3.45
C ILE A 202 -24.35 4.47 3.15
N GLU A 203 -25.27 4.69 4.08
CA GLU A 203 -26.34 5.68 3.98
C GLU A 203 -26.41 6.54 5.24
N LYS A 204 -26.70 7.83 5.06
CA LYS A 204 -26.89 8.81 6.11
C LYS A 204 -28.38 9.01 6.38
N LYS A 205 -28.86 8.52 7.53
CA LYS A 205 -30.24 8.73 8.00
C LYS A 205 -30.22 9.49 9.31
N ARG A 206 -31.02 10.56 9.42
CA ARG A 206 -31.11 11.42 10.63
C ARG A 206 -29.72 11.85 11.15
N LYS A 207 -28.86 12.30 10.23
CA LYS A 207 -27.46 12.71 10.46
C LYS A 207 -26.48 11.61 10.90
N LYS A 208 -26.87 10.33 10.89
CA LYS A 208 -25.99 9.20 11.22
C LYS A 208 -25.75 8.33 10.00
N TRP A 209 -24.49 8.00 9.75
CA TRP A 209 -24.10 7.03 8.71
C TRP A 209 -24.24 5.61 9.23
N SER A 210 -24.68 4.69 8.38
CA SER A 210 -24.79 3.27 8.68
C SER A 210 -24.63 2.43 7.42
N LEU A 211 -24.15 1.19 7.56
CA LEU A 211 -24.17 0.17 6.51
C LEU A 211 -25.59 -0.13 6.04
N SER A 212 -25.77 -0.27 4.73
CA SER A 212 -26.99 -0.80 4.10
C SER A 212 -26.79 -2.28 3.76
N ARG A 213 -27.18 -3.16 4.69
CA ARG A 213 -26.97 -4.63 4.60
C ARG A 213 -27.71 -5.30 3.44
N ASN A 214 -28.85 -4.73 3.06
CA ASN A 214 -29.68 -5.20 1.96
C ASN A 214 -29.12 -4.81 0.57
N TRP A 215 -28.01 -4.09 0.49
CA TRP A 215 -27.38 -3.77 -0.79
C TRP A 215 -26.67 -5.00 -1.35
N TYR A 216 -27.23 -5.56 -2.43
CA TYR A 216 -26.78 -6.82 -3.03
C TYR A 216 -25.31 -6.82 -3.51
N PHE A 217 -24.68 -5.65 -3.67
CA PHE A 217 -23.28 -5.55 -4.14
C PHE A 217 -22.29 -5.26 -3.01
N ASN A 218 -22.71 -5.37 -1.74
CA ASN A 218 -21.74 -5.43 -0.66
C ASN A 218 -20.89 -6.69 -0.84
N GLN A 219 -19.57 -6.54 -0.92
CA GLN A 219 -18.68 -7.65 -1.25
C GLN A 219 -17.32 -7.57 -0.57
N ARG A 220 -16.69 -8.74 -0.47
CA ARG A 220 -15.31 -8.92 -0.07
C ARG A 220 -14.48 -9.31 -1.29
N ILE A 221 -13.33 -8.66 -1.43
CA ILE A 221 -12.20 -9.15 -2.22
C ILE A 221 -11.17 -9.63 -1.20
N THR A 222 -10.55 -10.80 -1.41
CA THR A 222 -9.71 -11.48 -0.41
C THR A 222 -8.40 -12.00 -0.98
N GLY A 223 -7.57 -12.62 -0.14
CA GLY A 223 -6.34 -13.32 -0.55
C GLY A 223 -6.53 -14.51 -1.49
N ASN A 224 -7.78 -14.89 -1.81
CA ASN A 224 -8.11 -15.94 -2.78
C ASN A 224 -9.07 -15.49 -3.90
N THR A 225 -9.50 -14.22 -3.94
CA THR A 225 -10.36 -13.72 -5.03
C THR A 225 -9.62 -13.76 -6.37
N PRO A 226 -10.19 -14.31 -7.45
CA PRO A 226 -9.54 -14.30 -8.76
C PRO A 226 -9.30 -12.88 -9.29
N CYS A 227 -8.04 -12.56 -9.55
CA CYS A 227 -7.58 -11.30 -10.12
C CYS A 227 -6.98 -11.52 -11.51
N VAL A 228 -6.94 -10.45 -12.32
CA VAL A 228 -6.25 -10.39 -13.61
C VAL A 228 -4.96 -9.61 -13.45
N ILE A 229 -3.92 -9.95 -14.20
CA ILE A 229 -2.68 -9.17 -14.31
C ILE A 229 -2.68 -8.49 -15.67
N SER A 230 -2.48 -7.16 -15.68
CA SER A 230 -2.40 -6.36 -16.90
C SER A 230 -1.17 -5.44 -16.90
N GLY A 231 -0.87 -4.85 -18.05
CA GLY A 231 0.33 -4.03 -18.26
C GLY A 231 1.54 -4.83 -18.75
N PRO A 232 2.74 -4.21 -18.80
CA PRO A 232 3.88 -4.77 -19.52
C PRO A 232 4.44 -6.09 -18.97
N ALA A 233 4.24 -6.41 -17.68
CA ALA A 233 4.70 -7.67 -17.11
C ALA A 233 3.68 -8.82 -17.22
N ALA A 234 2.44 -8.53 -17.66
CA ALA A 234 1.41 -9.55 -17.81
C ALA A 234 1.79 -10.63 -18.85
N GLY A 235 1.88 -11.88 -18.40
CA GLY A 235 2.30 -13.02 -19.22
C GLY A 235 3.80 -13.19 -19.43
N HIS A 236 4.64 -12.38 -18.77
CA HIS A 236 6.08 -12.59 -18.71
C HIS A 236 6.42 -13.94 -18.05
N GLU A 237 7.58 -14.53 -18.37
CA GLU A 237 7.98 -15.84 -17.84
C GLU A 237 8.04 -15.87 -16.31
N LEU A 238 8.50 -14.78 -15.69
CA LEU A 238 8.54 -14.62 -14.22
C LEU A 238 7.16 -14.56 -13.57
N MET A 239 6.08 -14.36 -14.33
CA MET A 239 4.70 -14.32 -13.84
C MET A 239 3.97 -15.67 -13.99
N LYS A 240 4.59 -16.64 -14.68
CA LYS A 240 3.97 -17.95 -14.94
C LYS A 240 4.24 -18.91 -13.81
N THR A 241 3.21 -19.67 -13.43
CA THR A 241 3.32 -20.77 -12.46
C THR A 241 2.69 -22.03 -13.02
N ALA A 242 2.85 -23.17 -12.33
CA ALA A 242 2.17 -24.41 -12.71
C ALA A 242 0.63 -24.26 -12.71
N ALA A 243 0.08 -23.44 -11.81
CA ALA A 243 -1.36 -23.17 -11.72
C ALA A 243 -1.86 -22.12 -12.73
N ASP A 244 -0.96 -21.28 -13.27
CA ASP A 244 -1.27 -20.35 -14.35
C ASP A 244 -0.10 -20.24 -15.34
N ALA A 245 -0.13 -21.09 -16.36
CA ALA A 245 0.86 -21.07 -17.44
C ALA A 245 0.76 -19.82 -18.33
N THR A 246 -0.32 -19.03 -18.22
CA THR A 246 -0.48 -17.80 -19.00
C THR A 246 0.20 -16.59 -18.38
N GLY A 247 0.43 -16.61 -17.05
CA GLY A 247 1.00 -15.50 -16.27
C GLY A 247 0.11 -14.26 -16.23
N LYS A 248 -1.21 -14.43 -16.36
CA LYS A 248 -2.21 -13.35 -16.52
C LYS A 248 -3.37 -13.42 -15.53
N ASN A 249 -3.47 -14.50 -14.77
CA ASN A 249 -4.47 -14.66 -13.71
C ASN A 249 -3.71 -14.80 -12.39
N VAL A 250 -4.31 -14.50 -11.25
CA VAL A 250 -3.71 -14.77 -9.94
C VAL A 250 -4.81 -14.86 -8.89
N LEU A 251 -4.61 -15.69 -7.87
CA LEU A 251 -5.53 -15.75 -6.74
C LEU A 251 -5.11 -14.72 -5.68
N GLY A 252 -5.95 -13.69 -5.56
CA GLY A 252 -5.98 -12.77 -4.45
C GLY A 252 -5.18 -11.49 -4.60
N THR A 253 -5.43 -10.64 -3.62
CA THR A 253 -4.59 -9.50 -3.26
C THR A 253 -4.30 -9.56 -1.76
N LEU A 254 -3.10 -9.16 -1.36
CA LEU A 254 -2.56 -9.40 -0.02
C LEU A 254 -1.96 -8.13 0.55
N ASN A 255 -2.02 -8.01 1.87
CA ASN A 255 -1.42 -6.90 2.62
C ASN A 255 -1.80 -5.54 2.04
N ASN A 256 -3.11 -5.35 1.91
CA ASN A 256 -3.70 -4.17 1.33
C ASN A 256 -3.57 -3.02 2.34
N CYS A 257 -2.54 -2.19 2.19
CA CYS A 257 -2.19 -1.12 3.13
C CYS A 257 -3.09 0.11 2.93
N SER A 258 -2.56 1.22 2.42
CA SER A 258 -3.36 2.41 2.11
C SER A 258 -4.03 2.30 0.73
N HIS A 259 -4.42 3.43 0.16
CA HIS A 259 -5.24 3.45 -1.04
C HIS A 259 -4.89 4.57 -2.02
N GLY A 260 -5.50 4.47 -3.19
CA GLY A 260 -5.66 5.53 -4.17
C GLY A 260 -7.05 5.47 -4.79
N TYR A 261 -7.35 6.42 -5.66
CA TYR A 261 -8.53 6.40 -6.49
C TYR A 261 -8.21 7.03 -7.83
N THR A 262 -8.99 6.68 -8.85
CA THR A 262 -8.80 7.23 -10.19
C THR A 262 -9.83 8.32 -10.49
N PRO A 263 -9.52 9.27 -11.40
CA PRO A 263 -10.49 10.26 -11.89
C PRO A 263 -11.67 9.63 -12.65
N TRP A 264 -11.55 8.35 -13.03
CA TRP A 264 -12.61 7.54 -13.61
C TRP A 264 -13.34 6.64 -12.59
N GLY A 265 -13.13 6.92 -11.30
CA GLY A 265 -13.93 6.40 -10.20
C GLY A 265 -13.67 4.95 -9.84
N THR A 266 -12.52 4.40 -10.19
CA THR A 266 -12.05 3.10 -9.68
C THR A 266 -11.21 3.31 -8.42
N TYR A 267 -11.16 2.29 -7.60
CA TYR A 267 -10.37 2.25 -6.37
C TYR A 267 -9.02 1.58 -6.66
N LEU A 268 -7.96 2.08 -6.02
CA LEU A 268 -6.63 1.48 -6.09
C LEU A 268 -6.26 0.98 -4.69
N THR A 269 -6.13 -0.33 -4.53
CA THR A 269 -5.58 -0.94 -3.32
C THR A 269 -4.11 -1.29 -3.56
N CYS A 270 -3.29 -1.22 -2.51
CA CYS A 270 -1.83 -1.29 -2.61
C CYS A 270 -1.30 -2.47 -1.80
N GLU A 271 -0.60 -3.40 -2.44
CA GLU A 271 0.02 -4.56 -1.78
C GLU A 271 1.38 -4.14 -1.20
N GLU A 272 1.52 -4.18 0.12
CA GLU A 272 2.67 -3.63 0.84
C GLU A 272 3.61 -4.74 1.36
N ASN A 273 3.40 -5.26 2.57
CA ASN A 273 4.19 -6.35 3.16
C ASN A 273 3.80 -7.76 2.67
N TRP A 274 3.51 -7.90 1.37
CA TRP A 274 3.13 -9.16 0.73
C TRP A 274 4.20 -10.27 0.88
N ASN A 275 5.47 -9.88 1.04
CA ASN A 275 6.60 -10.80 1.21
C ASN A 275 6.47 -11.61 2.51
N GLY A 276 5.79 -11.08 3.53
CA GLY A 276 5.65 -11.74 4.83
C GLY A 276 4.79 -13.00 4.82
N TYR A 277 4.02 -13.23 3.76
CA TYR A 277 3.15 -14.40 3.62
C TYR A 277 3.84 -15.57 2.94
N PHE A 278 4.96 -15.31 2.25
CA PHE A 278 5.76 -16.32 1.57
C PHE A 278 6.87 -16.83 2.46
N SER A 279 7.24 -18.09 2.27
CA SER A 279 8.43 -18.66 2.89
C SER A 279 9.35 -19.31 1.87
N ASN A 280 10.64 -19.04 1.98
CA ASN A 280 11.68 -19.90 1.41
C ASN A 280 12.21 -20.83 2.52
N GLU A 281 11.63 -22.02 2.65
CA GLU A 281 11.93 -22.95 3.75
C GLU A 281 13.31 -23.61 3.64
N SER A 282 13.73 -23.90 2.42
CA SER A 282 14.98 -24.59 2.13
C SER A 282 16.20 -23.67 2.07
N GLY A 283 15.99 -22.36 1.85
CA GLY A 283 17.04 -21.41 1.49
C GLY A 283 17.53 -21.59 0.04
N ASP A 284 16.82 -22.37 -0.77
CA ASP A 284 17.16 -22.69 -2.17
C ASP A 284 15.89 -22.59 -3.06
N VAL A 285 16.05 -22.84 -4.36
CA VAL A 285 14.96 -22.99 -5.33
C VAL A 285 14.92 -24.45 -5.78
N ILE A 286 13.90 -25.18 -5.34
CA ILE A 286 13.75 -26.61 -5.58
C ILE A 286 13.36 -26.84 -7.04
N GLY A 287 14.05 -27.76 -7.70
CA GLY A 287 13.82 -28.09 -9.11
C GLY A 287 14.51 -27.16 -10.10
N GLU A 288 15.16 -26.09 -9.64
CA GLU A 288 16.02 -25.27 -10.47
C GLU A 288 17.44 -25.86 -10.56
N LEU A 289 17.83 -26.25 -11.78
CA LEU A 289 19.16 -26.82 -12.05
C LEU A 289 20.13 -25.79 -12.62
N ASP A 290 19.62 -24.72 -13.24
CA ASP A 290 20.45 -23.65 -13.77
C ASP A 290 20.92 -22.75 -12.62
N LEU A 291 22.24 -22.70 -12.40
CA LEU A 291 22.83 -22.01 -11.25
C LEU A 291 22.61 -20.49 -11.33
N ASP A 292 22.71 -19.90 -12.51
CA ASP A 292 22.57 -18.46 -12.69
C ASP A 292 21.12 -18.02 -12.45
N ARG A 293 20.15 -18.75 -13.02
CA ARG A 293 18.72 -18.52 -12.79
C ARG A 293 18.36 -18.69 -11.32
N LYS A 294 18.88 -19.72 -10.66
CA LYS A 294 18.71 -19.95 -9.22
C LYS A 294 19.22 -18.77 -8.39
N LEU A 295 20.45 -18.32 -8.62
CA LEU A 295 21.04 -17.20 -7.90
C LEU A 295 20.26 -15.90 -8.12
N ASN A 296 19.78 -15.66 -9.34
CA ASN A 296 18.94 -14.50 -9.65
C ASN A 296 17.61 -14.52 -8.89
N ILE A 297 16.93 -15.67 -8.83
CA ILE A 297 15.70 -15.83 -8.05
C ILE A 297 15.95 -15.55 -6.56
N LEU A 298 17.00 -16.16 -5.98
CA LEU A 298 17.33 -15.97 -4.56
C LEU A 298 17.71 -14.53 -4.24
N LYS A 299 18.45 -13.86 -5.14
CA LYS A 299 18.77 -12.43 -5.02
C LYS A 299 17.50 -11.58 -5.01
N GLY A 300 16.56 -11.86 -5.92
CA GLY A 300 15.26 -11.19 -5.95
C GLY A 300 14.44 -11.41 -4.67
N GLN A 301 14.37 -12.65 -4.19
CA GLN A 301 13.70 -12.99 -2.93
C GLN A 301 14.33 -12.24 -1.74
N SER A 302 15.66 -12.18 -1.66
CA SER A 302 16.39 -11.47 -0.61
C SER A 302 16.12 -9.97 -0.65
N ARG A 303 16.15 -9.34 -1.83
CA ARG A 303 15.89 -7.91 -2.01
C ARG A 303 14.51 -7.52 -1.49
N TYR A 304 13.49 -8.32 -1.77
CA TYR A 304 12.12 -8.07 -1.30
C TYR A 304 11.83 -8.67 0.09
N GLY A 305 12.82 -9.25 0.76
CA GLY A 305 12.67 -9.73 2.13
C GLY A 305 11.80 -10.98 2.28
N VAL A 306 11.78 -11.87 1.30
CA VAL A 306 11.23 -13.23 1.48
C VAL A 306 12.22 -14.04 2.30
N VAL A 307 11.76 -14.60 3.42
CA VAL A 307 12.60 -15.30 4.40
C VAL A 307 12.01 -16.64 4.79
N LYS A 308 12.81 -17.51 5.40
CA LYS A 308 12.34 -18.76 5.99
C LYS A 308 11.29 -18.49 7.08
N GLY A 309 10.23 -19.29 7.12
CA GLY A 309 9.09 -19.17 8.03
C GLY A 309 8.13 -18.01 7.72
N GLY A 310 8.43 -17.16 6.73
CA GLY A 310 7.71 -15.91 6.50
C GLY A 310 7.66 -15.04 7.76
N PHE A 311 6.61 -14.25 7.91
CA PHE A 311 6.44 -13.34 9.06
C PHE A 311 5.63 -13.98 10.20
N GLY A 312 5.58 -15.32 10.26
CA GLY A 312 4.87 -16.03 11.33
C GLY A 312 3.39 -16.30 11.07
N TYR A 313 2.88 -16.03 9.87
CA TYR A 313 1.52 -16.41 9.44
C TYR A 313 1.35 -17.92 9.26
N ARG A 314 2.44 -18.64 8.95
CA ARG A 314 2.48 -20.10 8.79
C ARG A 314 1.60 -20.66 7.65
N TRP A 315 1.26 -19.84 6.65
CA TRP A 315 0.45 -20.27 5.48
C TRP A 315 1.14 -21.36 4.66
N HIS A 316 2.44 -21.21 4.46
CA HIS A 316 3.30 -22.12 3.72
C HIS A 316 3.36 -23.55 4.30
N GLU A 317 2.93 -23.77 5.54
CA GLU A 317 2.90 -25.10 6.17
C GLU A 317 1.78 -25.99 5.62
N VAL A 318 0.72 -25.38 5.07
CA VAL A 318 -0.51 -26.09 4.63
C VAL A 318 -1.05 -25.62 3.28
N ASP A 319 -0.58 -24.50 2.74
CA ASP A 319 -0.88 -24.02 1.39
C ASP A 319 0.45 -23.83 0.63
N GLU A 320 0.81 -24.83 -0.17
CA GLU A 320 2.10 -24.86 -0.88
C GLU A 320 2.30 -23.66 -1.81
N ARG A 321 1.23 -22.99 -2.25
CA ARG A 321 1.31 -21.76 -3.05
C ARG A 321 2.23 -20.72 -2.43
N PHE A 322 2.31 -20.67 -1.10
CA PHE A 322 3.13 -19.73 -0.34
C PHE A 322 4.57 -20.22 -0.06
N ARG A 323 4.97 -21.38 -0.61
CA ARG A 323 6.35 -21.89 -0.59
C ARG A 323 7.14 -21.33 -1.77
N ALA A 324 7.85 -20.23 -1.55
CA ALA A 324 8.66 -19.56 -2.56
C ALA A 324 9.88 -20.40 -3.02
N ASP A 325 10.26 -21.43 -2.27
CA ASP A 325 11.26 -22.41 -2.69
C ASP A 325 10.71 -23.45 -3.68
N LEU A 326 9.40 -23.72 -3.67
CA LEU A 326 8.71 -24.63 -4.59
C LEU A 326 8.08 -23.88 -5.77
N HIS A 327 7.52 -22.70 -5.52
CA HIS A 327 6.84 -21.84 -6.48
C HIS A 327 7.51 -20.47 -6.53
N PRO A 328 8.75 -20.36 -7.04
CA PRO A 328 9.54 -19.12 -6.99
C PRO A 328 8.91 -17.95 -7.76
N HIS A 329 7.98 -18.23 -8.68
CA HIS A 329 7.27 -17.21 -9.45
C HIS A 329 5.98 -16.70 -8.78
N GLU A 330 5.46 -17.38 -7.76
CA GLU A 330 4.26 -16.89 -7.06
C GLU A 330 4.50 -15.52 -6.38
N PRO A 331 5.64 -15.28 -5.68
CA PRO A 331 5.97 -13.95 -5.16
C PRO A 331 5.96 -12.81 -6.19
N HIS A 332 6.33 -13.08 -7.45
CA HIS A 332 6.33 -12.06 -8.51
C HIS A 332 4.91 -11.56 -8.85
N ARG A 333 3.87 -12.34 -8.54
CA ARG A 333 2.48 -12.00 -8.80
C ARG A 333 1.85 -11.12 -7.71
N PHE A 334 2.62 -10.66 -6.73
CA PHE A 334 2.22 -9.74 -5.65
C PHE A 334 3.19 -8.55 -5.52
N GLY A 335 2.77 -7.51 -4.81
CA GLY A 335 3.48 -6.23 -4.68
C GLY A 335 3.06 -5.21 -5.72
N TRP A 336 1.83 -5.31 -6.21
CA TRP A 336 1.30 -4.45 -7.26
C TRP A 336 0.22 -3.53 -6.72
N VAL A 337 0.03 -2.38 -7.36
CA VAL A 337 -1.23 -1.64 -7.24
C VAL A 337 -2.33 -2.42 -7.97
N VAL A 338 -3.46 -2.62 -7.31
CA VAL A 338 -4.61 -3.36 -7.84
C VAL A 338 -5.80 -2.42 -8.02
N GLU A 339 -6.29 -2.33 -9.26
CA GLU A 339 -7.46 -1.53 -9.61
C GLU A 339 -8.75 -2.33 -9.47
N ILE A 340 -9.76 -1.73 -8.85
CA ILE A 340 -11.08 -2.30 -8.60
C ILE A 340 -12.14 -1.30 -9.04
N ASP A 341 -13.13 -1.73 -9.83
CA ASP A 341 -14.34 -0.92 -10.03
C ASP A 341 -15.32 -1.21 -8.88
N PRO A 342 -15.50 -0.30 -7.92
CA PRO A 342 -16.40 -0.55 -6.80
C PRO A 342 -17.88 -0.59 -7.20
N ARG A 343 -18.22 -0.10 -8.41
CA ARG A 343 -19.60 -0.06 -8.92
C ARG A 343 -20.01 -1.33 -9.64
N ASN A 344 -19.06 -2.18 -10.01
CA ASN A 344 -19.32 -3.43 -10.72
C ASN A 344 -18.73 -4.62 -9.93
N PRO A 345 -19.56 -5.36 -9.16
CA PRO A 345 -19.07 -6.46 -8.34
C PRO A 345 -18.65 -7.70 -9.13
N TRP A 346 -18.94 -7.73 -10.43
CA TRP A 346 -18.61 -8.87 -11.30
C TRP A 346 -17.24 -8.72 -11.95
N ASP A 347 -16.67 -7.51 -11.94
CA ASP A 347 -15.35 -7.26 -12.51
C ASP A 347 -14.26 -7.82 -11.59
N LYS A 348 -13.31 -8.52 -12.21
CA LYS A 348 -12.13 -9.01 -11.50
C LYS A 348 -11.20 -7.83 -11.18
N PRO A 349 -10.63 -7.77 -9.97
CA PRO A 349 -9.57 -6.83 -9.66
C PRO A 349 -8.38 -7.01 -10.62
N ILE A 350 -7.71 -5.92 -10.99
CA ILE A 350 -6.64 -5.93 -12.00
C ILE A 350 -5.34 -5.44 -11.37
N LYS A 351 -4.31 -6.29 -11.33
CA LYS A 351 -2.95 -5.91 -10.95
C LYS A 351 -2.32 -5.10 -12.08
N ARG A 352 -1.96 -3.84 -11.83
CA ARG A 352 -1.49 -2.87 -12.83
C ARG A 352 0.03 -2.80 -12.86
N THR A 353 0.64 -3.66 -13.68
CA THR A 353 2.11 -3.87 -13.65
C THR A 353 2.92 -2.66 -14.13
N ALA A 354 2.34 -1.74 -14.90
CA ALA A 354 3.05 -0.54 -15.34
C ALA A 354 3.39 0.43 -14.18
N LEU A 355 2.76 0.27 -13.02
CA LEU A 355 3.01 1.06 -11.81
C LEU A 355 4.21 0.52 -11.00
N GLY A 356 4.79 -0.61 -11.42
CA GLY A 356 5.96 -1.22 -10.78
C GLY A 356 5.62 -2.08 -9.56
N ARG A 357 6.52 -3.01 -9.23
CA ARG A 357 6.39 -3.94 -8.11
C ARG A 357 7.25 -3.53 -6.92
N MET A 358 6.61 -3.23 -5.81
CA MET A 358 7.26 -2.79 -4.57
C MET A 358 6.36 -3.05 -3.36
N LYS A 359 6.70 -2.53 -2.18
CA LYS A 359 5.81 -2.55 -1.01
C LYS A 359 5.00 -1.25 -0.99
N HIS A 360 3.94 -1.22 -1.79
CA HIS A 360 3.17 0.01 -2.02
C HIS A 360 2.39 0.42 -0.77
N GLU A 361 2.70 1.60 -0.22
CA GLU A 361 1.88 2.23 0.83
C GLU A 361 0.54 2.71 0.23
N GLY A 362 0.59 3.51 -0.84
CA GLY A 362 -0.59 4.12 -1.47
C GLY A 362 -0.30 4.63 -2.89
N ALA A 363 -1.34 5.03 -3.62
CA ALA A 363 -1.24 5.48 -5.01
C ALA A 363 -2.02 6.78 -5.25
N GLN A 364 -1.40 7.93 -4.97
CA GLN A 364 -2.08 9.23 -4.97
C GLN A 364 -2.10 9.90 -6.33
N VAL A 365 -3.31 10.20 -6.83
CA VAL A 365 -3.49 10.76 -8.17
C VAL A 365 -3.34 12.27 -8.23
N VAL A 366 -2.71 12.75 -9.30
CA VAL A 366 -2.73 14.15 -9.72
C VAL A 366 -3.18 14.23 -11.18
N VAL A 367 -4.16 15.09 -11.43
CA VAL A 367 -4.55 15.49 -12.79
C VAL A 367 -4.17 16.95 -12.98
N ASP A 368 -3.33 17.24 -13.96
CA ASP A 368 -2.93 18.61 -14.22
C ASP A 368 -3.90 19.36 -15.15
N ARG A 369 -3.61 20.64 -15.38
CA ARG A 369 -4.42 21.52 -16.25
C ARG A 369 -4.48 21.06 -17.70
N GLN A 370 -3.55 20.22 -18.15
CA GLN A 370 -3.52 19.62 -19.49
C GLN A 370 -4.14 18.22 -19.51
N LYS A 371 -4.80 17.80 -18.42
CA LYS A 371 -5.41 16.48 -18.22
C LYS A 371 -4.42 15.32 -18.29
N ARG A 372 -3.13 15.57 -18.04
CA ARG A 372 -2.16 14.48 -17.81
C ARG A 372 -2.42 13.90 -16.43
N VAL A 373 -2.34 12.59 -16.32
CA VAL A 373 -2.61 11.86 -15.08
C VAL A 373 -1.30 11.25 -14.58
N ALA A 374 -1.00 11.49 -13.31
CA ALA A 374 0.12 10.87 -12.64
C ALA A 374 -0.32 10.27 -11.30
N PHE A 375 0.35 9.20 -10.87
CA PHE A 375 0.17 8.56 -9.57
C PHE A 375 1.49 8.57 -8.84
N TYR A 376 1.51 9.05 -7.60
CA TYR A 376 2.66 9.05 -6.71
C TYR A 376 2.53 7.90 -5.72
N MET A 377 3.62 7.14 -5.54
CA MET A 377 3.63 5.90 -4.77
C MET A 377 4.88 5.87 -3.87
N GLY A 378 4.74 5.34 -2.66
CA GLY A 378 5.86 5.11 -1.74
C GLY A 378 6.09 3.61 -1.57
N ASP A 379 7.36 3.23 -1.43
CA ASP A 379 7.80 1.89 -1.04
C ASP A 379 8.14 1.91 0.45
N ASP A 380 7.24 1.39 1.30
CA ASP A 380 7.41 1.47 2.77
C ASP A 380 8.37 0.42 3.29
N GLU A 381 9.65 0.63 2.99
CA GLU A 381 10.74 -0.03 3.68
C GLU A 381 11.90 0.96 3.88
N ARG A 382 12.69 0.71 4.92
CA ARG A 382 13.79 1.59 5.31
C ARG A 382 14.75 1.81 4.14
N ASN A 383 14.90 3.08 3.76
CA ASN A 383 15.76 3.55 2.67
C ASN A 383 15.35 3.04 1.28
N GLU A 384 14.13 2.57 1.07
CA GLU A 384 13.57 2.42 -0.27
C GLU A 384 13.07 3.77 -0.81
N TYR A 385 12.39 3.76 -1.96
CA TYR A 385 12.23 4.94 -2.80
C TYR A 385 10.79 5.48 -2.92
N ILE A 386 10.68 6.68 -3.48
CA ILE A 386 9.41 7.28 -3.89
C ILE A 386 9.30 7.22 -5.42
N TYR A 387 8.16 6.76 -5.90
CA TYR A 387 7.89 6.53 -7.32
C TYR A 387 6.76 7.43 -7.83
N LYS A 388 6.76 7.61 -9.16
CA LYS A 388 5.73 8.33 -9.89
C LYS A 388 5.45 7.63 -11.20
N PHE A 389 4.20 7.24 -11.45
CA PHE A 389 3.76 6.76 -12.76
C PHE A 389 3.03 7.87 -13.50
N VAL A 390 3.36 8.09 -14.78
CA VAL A 390 2.64 9.05 -15.65
C VAL A 390 1.97 8.29 -16.77
N CYS A 391 0.63 8.39 -16.86
CA CYS A 391 -0.14 7.75 -17.92
C CYS A 391 0.27 8.29 -19.30
N ALA A 392 0.37 7.41 -20.30
CA ALA A 392 0.68 7.79 -21.67
C ALA A 392 -0.46 8.60 -22.32
N LYS A 393 -1.70 8.29 -21.93
CA LYS A 393 -2.91 8.98 -22.40
C LYS A 393 -3.34 10.06 -21.41
N LYS A 394 -3.94 11.12 -21.94
CA LYS A 394 -4.61 12.15 -21.15
C LYS A 394 -5.98 11.65 -20.72
N TRP A 395 -6.43 12.08 -19.54
CA TRP A 395 -7.80 11.85 -19.13
C TRP A 395 -8.77 12.65 -20.00
N ASN A 396 -9.87 12.03 -20.42
CA ASN A 396 -10.89 12.69 -21.23
C ASN A 396 -11.72 13.72 -20.42
N GLY A 397 -11.71 13.63 -19.08
CA GLY A 397 -12.52 14.46 -18.18
C GLY A 397 -13.90 13.87 -17.86
N ASN A 398 -14.19 12.66 -18.35
CA ASN A 398 -15.45 11.96 -18.10
C ASN A 398 -15.21 10.80 -17.12
N PRO A 399 -15.76 10.84 -15.90
CA PRO A 399 -15.59 9.75 -14.94
C PRO A 399 -16.34 8.46 -15.31
N GLN A 400 -17.28 8.52 -16.27
CA GLN A 400 -18.09 7.37 -16.70
C GLN A 400 -17.48 6.59 -17.88
N VAL A 401 -16.46 7.15 -18.53
CA VAL A 401 -15.82 6.55 -19.70
C VAL A 401 -14.32 6.60 -19.48
N THR A 402 -13.72 5.46 -19.20
CA THR A 402 -12.26 5.33 -19.14
C THR A 402 -11.73 4.48 -20.27
N ASP A 403 -10.50 4.78 -20.65
CA ASP A 403 -9.74 3.88 -21.50
C ASP A 403 -9.28 2.71 -20.61
N PRO A 404 -9.65 1.45 -20.91
CA PRO A 404 -9.36 0.32 -20.02
C PRO A 404 -7.86 0.11 -19.77
N ASP A 405 -7.01 0.66 -20.65
CA ASP A 405 -5.56 0.57 -20.60
C ASP A 405 -4.89 1.83 -19.97
N MET A 406 -5.64 2.76 -19.35
CA MET A 406 -5.06 4.01 -18.79
C MET A 406 -3.86 3.73 -17.86
N LEU A 407 -3.95 2.68 -17.04
CA LEU A 407 -2.90 2.28 -16.09
C LEU A 407 -1.95 1.21 -16.62
N ASP A 408 -2.11 0.76 -17.87
CA ASP A 408 -1.24 -0.25 -18.48
C ASP A 408 -0.15 0.39 -19.36
N LYS A 409 -0.31 1.67 -19.71
CA LYS A 409 0.58 2.39 -20.63
C LYS A 409 1.00 3.72 -20.05
N GLY A 410 2.31 3.89 -19.84
CA GLY A 410 2.88 5.11 -19.28
C GLY A 410 4.37 4.94 -19.00
N THR A 411 4.92 5.85 -18.20
CA THR A 411 6.31 5.79 -17.75
C THR A 411 6.33 5.81 -16.22
N LEU A 412 6.99 4.82 -15.63
CA LEU A 412 7.33 4.81 -14.21
C LEU A 412 8.63 5.60 -14.00
N TYR A 413 8.68 6.38 -12.93
CA TYR A 413 9.82 7.17 -12.51
C TYR A 413 10.13 6.90 -11.05
N VAL A 414 11.39 7.08 -10.66
CA VAL A 414 11.85 7.10 -9.27
C VAL A 414 12.41 8.48 -8.93
N ALA A 415 12.16 8.96 -7.70
CA ALA A 415 12.64 10.24 -7.23
C ALA A 415 14.12 10.18 -6.85
N LYS A 416 14.88 11.19 -7.26
CA LYS A 416 16.20 11.51 -6.74
C LYS A 416 16.15 12.87 -6.07
N PHE A 417 16.56 12.95 -4.80
CA PHE A 417 16.64 14.21 -4.07
C PHE A 417 18.08 14.71 -4.04
N ASN A 418 18.25 16.02 -4.23
CA ASN A 418 19.56 16.66 -4.22
C ASN A 418 19.72 17.51 -2.95
N ALA A 419 20.96 17.65 -2.45
CA ALA A 419 21.25 18.36 -1.19
C ALA A 419 20.91 19.87 -1.25
N ASP A 420 20.79 20.46 -2.44
CA ASP A 420 20.35 21.85 -2.62
C ASP A 420 18.84 22.05 -2.37
N GLY A 421 18.09 20.95 -2.28
CA GLY A 421 16.63 20.93 -2.12
C GLY A 421 15.86 20.78 -3.43
N SER A 422 16.54 20.62 -4.56
CA SER A 422 15.93 20.19 -5.82
C SER A 422 15.73 18.66 -5.83
N GLY A 423 15.03 18.18 -6.85
CA GLY A 423 14.91 16.75 -7.11
C GLY A 423 14.52 16.46 -8.55
N ASP A 424 14.85 15.25 -8.98
CA ASP A 424 14.67 14.77 -10.35
C ASP A 424 13.78 13.53 -10.35
N TRP A 425 12.94 13.41 -11.39
CA TRP A 425 12.22 12.16 -11.68
C TRP A 425 13.00 11.38 -12.73
N MET A 426 13.61 10.28 -12.32
CA MET A 426 14.41 9.42 -13.20
C MET A 426 13.53 8.35 -13.84
N PRO A 427 13.43 8.26 -15.17
CA PRO A 427 12.58 7.27 -15.83
C PRO A 427 13.15 5.85 -15.70
N LEU A 428 12.27 4.90 -15.40
CA LEU A 428 12.58 3.47 -15.32
C LEU A 428 12.18 2.79 -16.63
N ILE A 429 13.02 2.98 -17.65
CA ILE A 429 12.81 2.47 -19.00
C ILE A 429 13.95 1.50 -19.34
N TRP A 430 13.61 0.30 -19.81
CA TRP A 430 14.59 -0.68 -20.26
C TRP A 430 15.47 -0.11 -21.38
N GLY A 431 16.79 -0.30 -21.27
CA GLY A 431 17.78 0.30 -22.15
C GLY A 431 18.27 1.71 -21.73
N GLN A 432 17.72 2.30 -20.67
CA GLN A 432 18.10 3.64 -20.19
C GLN A 432 18.59 3.60 -18.75
N ASN A 433 19.41 4.58 -18.35
CA ASN A 433 19.85 4.78 -16.95
C ASN A 433 20.47 3.52 -16.30
N GLY A 434 21.10 2.65 -17.10
CA GLY A 434 21.69 1.39 -16.62
C GLY A 434 20.71 0.22 -16.47
N LEU A 435 19.44 0.37 -16.87
CA LEU A 435 18.44 -0.70 -16.85
C LEU A 435 18.58 -1.60 -18.09
N THR A 436 19.69 -2.34 -18.17
CA THR A 436 20.10 -3.13 -19.33
C THR A 436 20.37 -4.59 -18.95
N PRO A 437 20.50 -5.51 -19.93
CA PRO A 437 20.82 -6.92 -19.65
C PRO A 437 22.10 -7.11 -18.83
N GLU A 438 23.11 -6.27 -19.02
CA GLU A 438 24.39 -6.33 -18.28
C GLU A 438 24.19 -6.09 -16.77
N ASN A 439 23.14 -5.37 -16.39
CA ASN A 439 22.76 -5.12 -15.00
C ASN A 439 21.59 -6.00 -14.52
N GLY A 440 21.27 -7.06 -15.27
CA GLY A 440 20.28 -8.07 -14.86
C GLY A 440 18.83 -7.77 -15.28
N PHE A 441 18.61 -6.88 -16.26
CA PHE A 441 17.28 -6.59 -16.79
C PHE A 441 17.16 -7.05 -18.26
N GLY A 442 16.47 -8.16 -18.50
CA GLY A 442 16.23 -8.71 -19.83
C GLY A 442 15.11 -8.03 -20.62
N SER A 443 14.21 -7.30 -19.95
CA SER A 443 13.09 -6.61 -20.59
C SER A 443 12.48 -5.51 -19.70
N GLN A 444 11.54 -4.73 -20.25
CA GLN A 444 10.75 -3.79 -19.44
C GLN A 444 9.90 -4.49 -18.36
N ALA A 445 9.51 -5.74 -18.58
CA ALA A 445 8.77 -6.52 -17.59
C ALA A 445 9.62 -6.91 -16.37
N GLU A 446 10.95 -6.97 -16.52
CA GLU A 446 11.87 -7.23 -15.40
C GLU A 446 12.31 -5.94 -14.70
N VAL A 447 12.21 -4.78 -15.38
CA VAL A 447 12.41 -3.46 -14.77
C VAL A 447 11.27 -3.09 -13.82
N LEU A 448 10.04 -3.50 -14.16
CA LEU A 448 8.82 -3.26 -13.40
C LEU A 448 8.63 -4.32 -12.32
#